data_AF-A0A2H0PAM9-F1
#
_entry.id   AF-A0A2H0PAM9-F1
#
_cell.length_a   1.000
_cell.length_b   1.000
_cell.length_c   1.000
_cell.angle_alpha   90.00
_cell.angle_beta   90.00
_cell.angle_gamma   90.00
#
_symmetry.space_group_name_H-M   'P 1'
#
loop_
_entity.id
_entity.type
_entity.pdbx_description
1 polymer ?
#
loop_
_entity_poly.entity_id
_entity_poly.type
_entity_poly.pdbx_seq_one_letter_code
_entity_poly.pdbx_strand_id
1 'polypeptide(L)'
;MKEKINGEVAGTVRNLPTDALLLDAHNPRLASGVAAKTQDDLLKVLWEEMAVDEVALSIAANGFFREEPLFAVPDGKGKYVVVEGNRRLASVILLRDADKRKKIGATELPIISAEARANLNTLPVSVYKEREDLWQFFGFRHINGPKPWDAFSKAQYVSEVNKEYGISLDEIANSIGDRHTTVKRLFRGFKILEQAESAAGFNREDRVRNRFYFSHLYTAADQPEFQKFLGIDSEKSLKDNPVTRGKLPELKELMVWLYGSKTESREPVVRSQNPDLNLLREVVSKKNALAGLRSGLSLERAAEIGIGDQRRFREALTRSKEDLQQAKGTVT
;
A
#
# COMPACT_ATOMS: atom_id res chain seq x y z
N MET A 1 1.75 7.07 45.21
CA MET A 1 1.98 5.64 45.50
C MET A 1 1.74 4.90 44.20
N LYS A 2 2.80 4.64 43.42
CA LYS A 2 2.71 3.97 42.11
C LYS A 2 2.90 2.49 42.35
N GLU A 3 1.86 1.69 42.14
CA GLU A 3 1.98 0.22 42.15
C GLU A 3 2.92 -0.21 41.03
N LYS A 4 3.92 -1.01 41.43
CA LYS A 4 4.83 -1.71 40.54
C LYS A 4 4.02 -2.74 39.76
N ILE A 5 3.81 -2.50 38.46
CA ILE A 5 3.45 -3.59 37.56
C ILE A 5 4.69 -4.48 37.42
N ASN A 6 4.57 -5.70 37.93
CA ASN A 6 5.60 -6.73 37.92
C ASN A 6 6.16 -6.98 36.51
N GLY A 7 7.47 -6.81 36.36
CA GLY A 7 8.44 -7.81 35.87
C GLY A 7 8.14 -8.73 34.69
N GLU A 8 7.18 -8.46 33.81
CA GLU A 8 6.99 -9.27 32.60
C GLU A 8 7.95 -8.82 31.48
N VAL A 9 8.77 -9.75 30.99
CA VAL A 9 9.66 -9.53 29.86
C VAL A 9 8.81 -9.40 28.59
N ALA A 10 8.92 -8.27 27.90
CA ALA A 10 8.23 -8.03 26.63
C ALA A 10 8.53 -9.16 25.63
N GLY A 11 7.50 -9.63 24.94
CA GLY A 11 7.63 -10.72 23.97
C GLY A 11 7.43 -12.13 24.54
N THR A 12 7.18 -12.29 25.85
CA THR A 12 6.86 -13.60 26.43
C THR A 12 5.50 -14.10 25.92
N VAL A 13 5.45 -15.32 25.38
CA VAL A 13 4.21 -15.96 24.92
C VAL A 13 3.46 -16.54 26.11
N ARG A 14 2.20 -16.13 26.29
CA ARG A 14 1.27 -16.68 27.29
C ARG A 14 -0.09 -16.97 26.69
N ASN A 15 -0.83 -17.90 27.27
CA ASN A 15 -2.20 -18.17 26.83
C ASN A 15 -3.14 -17.10 27.43
N LEU A 16 -3.83 -16.34 26.57
CA LEU A 16 -4.84 -15.37 26.98
C LEU A 16 -6.24 -15.85 26.58
N PRO A 17 -7.29 -15.57 27.38
CA PRO A 17 -8.67 -15.83 26.97
C PRO A 17 -8.99 -15.10 25.67
N THR A 18 -9.57 -15.79 24.71
CA THR A 18 -9.91 -15.22 23.40
C THR A 18 -10.85 -14.02 23.52
N ASP A 19 -11.72 -14.00 24.53
CA ASP A 19 -12.68 -12.92 24.76
C ASP A 19 -12.05 -11.65 25.37
N ALA A 20 -10.80 -11.75 25.83
CA ALA A 20 -9.96 -10.63 26.24
C ALA A 20 -9.18 -10.00 25.06
N LEU A 21 -9.27 -10.59 23.87
CA LEU A 21 -8.59 -10.11 22.66
C LEU A 21 -9.52 -9.27 21.79
N LEU A 22 -8.97 -8.20 21.22
CA LEU A 22 -9.63 -7.29 20.31
C LEU A 22 -8.92 -7.30 18.96
N LEU A 23 -9.69 -7.23 17.88
CA LEU A 23 -9.18 -6.96 16.54
C LEU A 23 -8.65 -5.52 16.45
N ASP A 24 -7.58 -5.34 15.70
CA ASP A 24 -6.93 -4.05 15.49
C ASP A 24 -7.47 -3.34 14.24
N ALA A 25 -8.02 -2.14 14.44
CA ALA A 25 -8.52 -1.30 13.36
C ALA A 25 -7.39 -0.56 12.60
N HIS A 26 -6.17 -0.48 13.16
CA HIS A 26 -5.04 0.24 12.57
C HIS A 26 -4.13 -0.67 11.73
N ASN A 27 -4.66 -1.74 11.16
CA ASN A 27 -3.87 -2.60 10.28
C ASN A 27 -3.63 -1.89 8.93
N PRO A 28 -2.39 -1.78 8.43
CA PRO A 28 -2.11 -1.14 7.14
C PRO A 28 -2.86 -1.78 5.96
N ARG A 29 -3.23 -3.06 6.03
CA ARG A 29 -4.05 -3.73 5.01
C ARG A 29 -5.50 -3.27 4.95
N LEU A 30 -6.00 -2.59 5.99
CA LEU A 30 -7.38 -2.10 6.09
C LEU A 30 -7.53 -0.63 5.65
N ALA A 31 -6.44 0.01 5.24
CA ALA A 31 -6.41 1.44 4.91
C ALA A 31 -7.16 1.83 3.62
N SER A 32 -7.86 0.89 2.98
CA SER A 32 -8.67 1.08 1.77
C SER A 32 -10.09 1.63 2.00
N GLY A 33 -10.43 2.09 3.21
CA GLY A 33 -11.52 3.07 3.37
C GLY A 33 -12.83 2.59 4.01
N VAL A 34 -12.86 1.42 4.66
CA VAL A 34 -13.97 1.09 5.56
C VAL A 34 -13.60 1.50 6.98
N ALA A 35 -14.12 2.62 7.44
CA ALA A 35 -14.04 3.00 8.85
C ALA A 35 -14.91 2.04 9.68
N ALA A 36 -14.34 0.90 10.07
CA ALA A 36 -14.98 -0.03 10.98
C ALA A 36 -15.20 0.65 12.33
N LYS A 37 -16.47 0.85 12.71
CA LYS A 37 -16.84 1.54 13.96
C LYS A 37 -16.92 0.59 15.13
N THR A 38 -17.16 -0.69 14.85
CA THR A 38 -17.29 -1.75 15.84
C THR A 38 -16.38 -2.94 15.53
N GLN A 39 -16.18 -3.81 16.52
CA GLN A 39 -15.44 -5.07 16.32
C GLN A 39 -16.13 -6.01 15.32
N ASP A 40 -17.45 -5.96 15.20
CA ASP A 40 -18.18 -6.77 14.24
C ASP A 40 -18.04 -6.20 12.81
N ASP A 41 -18.03 -4.87 12.65
CA ASP A 41 -17.73 -4.24 11.36
C ASP A 41 -16.31 -4.63 10.92
N LEU A 42 -15.35 -4.57 11.84
CA LEU A 42 -13.96 -4.94 11.57
C LEU A 42 -13.84 -6.43 11.23
N LEU A 43 -14.56 -7.29 11.95
CA LEU A 43 -14.63 -8.72 11.64
C LEU A 43 -15.20 -8.98 10.24
N LYS A 44 -16.22 -8.21 9.84
CA LYS A 44 -16.81 -8.27 8.49
C LYS A 44 -15.81 -7.89 7.41
N VAL A 45 -15.13 -6.76 7.59
CA VAL A 45 -14.11 -6.29 6.63
C VAL A 45 -12.98 -7.31 6.50
N LEU A 46 -12.49 -7.85 7.62
CA LEU A 46 -11.47 -8.91 7.59
C LEU A 46 -11.96 -10.16 6.84
N TRP A 47 -13.22 -10.55 7.07
CA TRP A 47 -13.83 -11.69 6.37
C TRP A 47 -13.87 -11.48 4.86
N GLU A 48 -14.39 -10.34 4.41
CA GLU A 48 -14.63 -10.04 3.00
C GLU A 48 -13.34 -9.69 2.23
N GLU A 49 -12.37 -9.03 2.88
CA GLU A 49 -11.22 -8.45 2.19
C GLU A 49 -9.89 -9.17 2.45
N MET A 50 -9.81 -10.02 3.48
CA MET A 50 -8.53 -10.59 3.93
C MET A 50 -8.45 -12.12 3.93
N ALA A 51 -9.33 -12.82 3.22
CA ALA A 51 -9.30 -14.28 3.08
C ALA A 51 -9.21 -15.00 4.45
N VAL A 52 -10.07 -14.59 5.39
CA VAL A 52 -10.13 -15.19 6.74
C VAL A 52 -10.65 -16.63 6.68
N ASP A 53 -11.42 -16.96 5.64
CA ASP A 53 -11.90 -18.30 5.29
C ASP A 53 -10.76 -19.32 5.16
N GLU A 54 -9.70 -19.02 4.41
CA GLU A 54 -8.55 -19.92 4.24
C GLU A 54 -7.91 -20.29 5.59
N VAL A 55 -7.75 -19.28 6.46
CA VAL A 55 -7.13 -19.43 7.78
C VAL A 55 -8.07 -20.19 8.72
N ALA A 56 -9.38 -19.92 8.64
CA ALA A 56 -10.37 -20.60 9.44
C ALA A 56 -10.49 -22.08 9.07
N LEU A 57 -10.45 -22.43 7.79
CA LEU A 57 -10.44 -23.83 7.34
C LEU A 57 -9.21 -24.57 7.85
N SER A 58 -8.03 -23.94 7.79
CA SER A 58 -6.80 -24.51 8.33
C SER A 58 -6.87 -24.74 9.84
N ILE A 59 -7.37 -23.76 10.61
CA ILE A 59 -7.53 -23.88 12.07
C ILE A 59 -8.59 -24.92 12.42
N ALA A 60 -9.67 -25.03 11.66
CA ALA A 60 -10.69 -26.06 11.88
C ALA A 60 -10.13 -27.48 11.66
N ALA A 61 -9.23 -27.66 10.69
CA ALA A 61 -8.62 -28.95 10.39
C ALA A 61 -7.47 -29.33 11.33
N ASN A 62 -6.64 -28.36 11.73
CA ASN A 62 -5.35 -28.63 12.39
C ASN A 62 -5.25 -28.06 13.82
N GLY A 63 -6.24 -27.27 14.26
CA GLY A 63 -6.12 -26.44 15.44
C GLY A 63 -5.28 -25.19 15.21
N PHE A 64 -5.07 -24.41 16.26
CA PHE A 64 -4.27 -23.18 16.20
C PHE A 64 -2.78 -23.51 16.34
N PHE A 65 -1.96 -23.15 15.34
CA PHE A 65 -0.50 -23.30 15.40
C PHE A 65 0.11 -22.37 16.44
N ARG A 66 0.70 -22.95 17.49
CA ARG A 66 1.25 -22.18 18.62
C ARG A 66 2.60 -21.54 18.28
N GLU A 67 3.27 -22.08 17.27
CA GLU A 67 4.53 -21.61 16.69
C GLU A 67 4.37 -20.25 16.00
N GLU A 68 3.15 -19.90 15.61
CA GLU A 68 2.78 -18.54 15.20
C GLU A 68 1.84 -17.94 16.26
N PRO A 69 2.35 -17.37 17.37
CA PRO A 69 1.51 -16.69 18.36
C PRO A 69 0.89 -15.41 17.77
N LEU A 70 -0.17 -14.92 18.42
CA LEU A 70 -0.67 -13.57 18.18
C LEU A 70 0.26 -12.56 18.87
N PHE A 71 0.36 -11.34 18.35
CA PHE A 71 1.09 -10.26 19.02
C PHE A 71 0.08 -9.21 19.44
N ALA A 72 0.12 -8.81 20.71
CA ALA A 72 -0.87 -7.91 21.26
C ALA A 72 -0.28 -6.88 22.22
N VAL A 73 -0.97 -5.76 22.34
CA VAL A 73 -0.66 -4.67 23.29
C VAL A 73 -1.88 -4.41 24.18
N PRO A 74 -1.72 -4.02 25.45
CA PRO A 74 -2.84 -3.65 26.32
C PRO A 74 -3.66 -2.49 25.75
N ASP A 75 -4.99 -2.53 25.90
CA ASP A 75 -5.91 -1.47 25.45
C ASP A 75 -6.15 -0.38 26.51
N GLY A 76 -5.52 -0.50 27.69
CA GLY A 76 -5.72 0.38 28.84
C GLY A 76 -7.04 0.17 29.61
N LYS A 77 -7.90 -0.74 29.16
CA LYS A 77 -9.22 -1.07 29.75
C LYS A 77 -9.33 -2.54 30.17
N GLY A 78 -8.20 -3.23 30.28
CA GLY A 78 -8.12 -4.62 30.72
C GLY A 78 -8.24 -5.67 29.62
N LYS A 79 -8.24 -5.26 28.34
CA LYS A 79 -8.15 -6.14 27.17
C LYS A 79 -6.84 -5.94 26.41
N TYR A 80 -6.66 -6.71 25.35
CA TYR A 80 -5.47 -6.66 24.49
C TYR A 80 -5.87 -6.51 23.02
N VAL A 81 -5.27 -5.54 22.33
CA VAL A 81 -5.44 -5.34 20.90
C VAL A 81 -4.42 -6.18 20.15
N VAL A 82 -4.88 -7.06 19.26
CA VAL A 82 -4.03 -7.94 18.44
C VAL A 82 -3.51 -7.19 17.23
N VAL A 83 -2.28 -6.68 17.36
CA VAL A 83 -1.59 -5.86 16.36
C VAL A 83 -0.97 -6.70 15.23
N GLU A 84 -0.68 -7.99 15.47
CA GLU A 84 -0.32 -8.94 14.42
C GLU A 84 -1.02 -10.29 14.63
N GLY A 85 -1.62 -10.80 13.54
CA GLY A 85 -2.47 -11.99 13.59
C GLY A 85 -3.98 -11.71 13.56
N ASN A 86 -4.42 -10.53 13.11
CA ASN A 86 -5.83 -10.17 12.96
C ASN A 86 -6.68 -11.23 12.25
N ARG A 87 -6.19 -11.77 11.12
CA ARG A 87 -6.87 -12.87 10.40
C ARG A 87 -7.05 -14.11 11.27
N ARG A 88 -6.01 -14.50 12.02
CA ARG A 88 -6.03 -15.67 12.91
C ARG A 88 -7.03 -15.46 14.04
N LEU A 89 -7.04 -14.28 14.68
CA LEU A 89 -8.04 -13.96 15.70
C LEU A 89 -9.45 -13.96 15.12
N ALA A 90 -9.68 -13.32 13.96
CA ALA A 90 -10.97 -13.30 13.27
C ALA A 90 -11.48 -14.71 12.97
N SER A 91 -10.62 -15.58 12.41
CA SER A 91 -10.92 -16.99 12.18
C SER A 91 -11.34 -17.69 13.47
N VAL A 92 -10.62 -17.49 14.58
CA VAL A 92 -10.97 -18.11 15.87
C VAL A 92 -12.31 -17.59 16.41
N ILE A 93 -12.57 -16.28 16.33
CA ILE A 93 -13.84 -15.68 16.74
C ILE A 93 -15.00 -16.31 15.97
N LEU A 94 -14.89 -16.36 14.64
CA LEU A 94 -15.91 -16.98 13.80
C LEU A 94 -16.05 -18.46 14.14
N LEU A 95 -14.95 -19.20 14.28
CA LEU A 95 -15.02 -20.64 14.58
C LEU A 95 -15.70 -20.95 15.93
N ARG A 96 -15.57 -20.08 16.93
CA ARG A 96 -16.15 -20.27 18.27
C ARG A 96 -17.60 -19.83 18.41
N ASP A 97 -18.07 -18.90 17.58
CA ASP A 97 -19.32 -18.17 17.79
C ASP A 97 -20.23 -18.22 16.55
N ALA A 98 -21.25 -19.07 16.61
CA ALA A 98 -22.19 -19.28 15.51
C ALA A 98 -23.07 -18.04 15.23
N ASP A 99 -23.39 -17.24 16.26
CA ASP A 99 -24.18 -16.03 16.10
C ASP A 99 -23.38 -14.97 15.36
N LYS A 100 -22.09 -14.84 15.68
CA LYS A 100 -21.17 -13.98 14.91
C LYS A 100 -21.02 -14.47 13.47
N ARG A 101 -20.85 -15.78 13.22
CA ARG A 101 -20.80 -16.30 11.83
C ARG A 101 -22.03 -15.88 11.05
N LYS A 102 -23.22 -16.08 11.63
CA LYS A 102 -24.49 -15.71 10.99
C LYS A 102 -24.59 -14.21 10.75
N LYS A 103 -24.17 -13.39 11.70
CA LYS A 103 -24.18 -11.92 11.59
C LYS A 103 -23.26 -11.43 10.46
N ILE A 104 -22.09 -12.04 10.29
CA ILE A 104 -21.10 -11.66 9.28
C ILE A 104 -21.39 -12.30 7.91
N GLY A 105 -22.19 -13.37 7.87
CA GLY A 105 -22.47 -14.13 6.65
C GLY A 105 -21.44 -15.23 6.37
N ALA A 106 -20.54 -15.53 7.30
CA ALA A 106 -19.51 -16.58 7.20
C ALA A 106 -20.07 -17.98 7.49
N THR A 107 -21.20 -18.32 6.87
CA THR A 107 -21.96 -19.54 7.18
C THR A 107 -21.38 -20.81 6.56
N GLU A 108 -20.48 -20.67 5.58
CA GLU A 108 -19.77 -21.76 4.90
C GLU A 108 -18.67 -22.41 5.75
N LEU A 109 -18.28 -21.79 6.88
CA LEU A 109 -17.26 -22.34 7.76
C LEU A 109 -17.72 -23.64 8.43
N PRO A 110 -16.84 -24.66 8.55
CA PRO A 110 -17.19 -25.92 9.18
C PRO A 110 -17.55 -25.76 10.65
N ILE A 111 -18.45 -26.60 11.13
CA ILE A 111 -18.73 -26.74 12.56
C ILE A 111 -17.60 -27.58 13.16
N ILE A 112 -16.95 -27.05 14.20
CA ILE A 112 -15.86 -27.74 14.91
C ILE A 112 -16.41 -28.48 16.13
N SER A 113 -15.70 -29.51 16.59
CA SER A 113 -16.08 -30.26 17.79
C SER A 113 -16.05 -29.39 19.04
N ALA A 114 -16.75 -29.82 20.10
CA ALA A 114 -16.72 -29.12 21.39
C ALA A 114 -15.30 -29.03 21.97
N GLU A 115 -14.50 -30.08 21.80
CA GLU A 115 -13.09 -30.13 22.22
C GLU A 115 -12.24 -29.13 21.42
N ALA A 116 -12.36 -29.12 20.09
CA ALA A 116 -11.65 -28.17 19.25
C ALA A 116 -12.03 -26.72 19.59
N ARG A 117 -13.31 -26.45 19.85
CA ARG A 117 -13.79 -25.15 20.31
C ARG A 117 -13.20 -24.78 21.67
N ALA A 118 -13.09 -25.74 22.60
CA ALA A 118 -12.48 -25.51 23.92
C ALA A 118 -11.00 -25.16 23.81
N ASN A 119 -10.26 -25.81 22.90
CA ASN A 119 -8.85 -25.50 22.61
C ASN A 119 -8.64 -24.07 22.05
N LEU A 120 -9.70 -23.45 21.52
CA LEU A 120 -9.69 -22.07 21.05
C LEU A 120 -10.17 -21.04 22.10
N ASN A 121 -10.54 -21.46 23.31
CA ASN A 121 -10.94 -20.52 24.37
C ASN A 121 -9.77 -19.68 24.88
N THR A 122 -8.54 -20.17 24.72
CA THR A 122 -7.32 -19.41 25.00
C THR A 122 -6.37 -19.53 23.83
N LEU A 123 -5.69 -18.45 23.47
CA LEU A 123 -4.73 -18.41 22.38
C LEU A 123 -3.33 -18.06 22.89
N PRO A 124 -2.26 -18.58 22.26
CA PRO A 124 -0.90 -18.14 22.56
C PRO A 124 -0.70 -16.71 22.04
N VAL A 125 -0.39 -15.79 22.95
CA VAL A 125 -0.19 -14.38 22.66
C VAL A 125 1.13 -13.91 23.24
N SER A 126 1.96 -13.31 22.40
CA SER A 126 3.14 -12.55 22.80
C SER A 126 2.72 -11.10 23.10
N VAL A 127 2.90 -10.68 24.35
CA VAL A 127 2.44 -9.36 24.81
C VAL A 127 3.59 -8.37 24.84
N TYR A 128 3.34 -7.20 24.26
CA TYR A 128 4.26 -6.06 24.19
C TYR A 128 3.65 -4.87 24.92
N LYS A 129 4.48 -3.90 25.32
CA LYS A 129 3.98 -2.73 26.05
C LYS A 129 3.24 -1.81 25.10
N GLU A 130 3.87 -1.53 23.96
CA GLU A 130 3.38 -0.57 22.97
C GLU A 130 3.54 -1.12 21.55
N ARG A 131 2.78 -0.57 20.59
CA ARG A 131 2.87 -0.98 19.18
C ARG A 131 4.25 -0.69 18.61
N GLU A 132 4.86 0.42 19.04
CA GLU A 132 6.20 0.83 18.63
C GLU A 132 7.24 -0.26 18.88
N ASP A 133 7.15 -1.01 19.97
CA ASP A 133 8.09 -2.12 20.28
C ASP A 133 8.14 -3.20 19.18
N LEU A 134 7.15 -3.24 18.29
CA LEU A 134 7.01 -4.24 17.22
C LEU A 134 7.37 -3.72 15.83
N TRP A 135 7.79 -2.46 15.69
CA TRP A 135 7.86 -1.85 14.36
C TRP A 135 8.87 -2.56 13.44
N GLN A 136 10.01 -2.99 13.99
CA GLN A 136 11.04 -3.70 13.24
C GLN A 136 10.55 -5.07 12.78
N PHE A 137 9.87 -5.79 13.67
CA PHE A 137 9.33 -7.12 13.39
C PHE A 137 8.26 -7.07 12.29
N PHE A 138 7.34 -6.10 12.35
CA PHE A 138 6.31 -5.93 11.30
C PHE A 138 6.92 -5.53 9.96
N GLY A 139 7.88 -4.61 9.98
CA GLY A 139 8.64 -4.22 8.80
C GLY A 139 9.27 -5.44 8.14
N PHE A 140 10.02 -6.24 8.89
CA PHE A 140 10.63 -7.48 8.38
C PHE A 140 9.58 -8.48 7.85
N ARG A 141 8.55 -8.80 8.66
CA ARG A 141 7.55 -9.84 8.38
C ARG A 141 6.69 -9.51 7.16
N HIS A 142 6.26 -8.26 6.99
CA HIS A 142 5.32 -7.90 5.93
C HIS A 142 5.97 -7.20 4.74
N ILE A 143 7.21 -6.72 4.86
CA ILE A 143 7.92 -6.20 3.68
C ILE A 143 8.60 -7.35 2.93
N ASN A 144 9.22 -8.29 3.64
CA ASN A 144 10.01 -9.40 3.05
C ASN A 144 9.42 -10.79 3.23
N GLY A 145 8.37 -10.95 4.05
CA GLY A 145 7.80 -12.27 4.32
C GLY A 145 7.00 -12.87 3.16
N PRO A 146 6.49 -14.10 3.35
CA PRO A 146 5.90 -14.91 2.29
C PRO A 146 4.60 -14.35 1.71
N LYS A 147 3.86 -13.54 2.46
CA LYS A 147 2.71 -12.76 1.98
C LYS A 147 3.01 -11.27 2.20
N PRO A 148 3.80 -10.62 1.33
CA PRO A 148 4.19 -9.24 1.54
C PRO A 148 2.99 -8.30 1.43
N TRP A 149 3.04 -7.18 2.12
CA TRP A 149 2.15 -6.05 1.89
C TRP A 149 2.24 -5.57 0.44
N ASP A 150 1.15 -4.98 -0.05
CA ASP A 150 1.21 -4.28 -1.33
C ASP A 150 2.01 -2.98 -1.17
N ALA A 151 2.39 -2.37 -2.29
CA ALA A 151 3.28 -1.20 -2.24
C ALA A 151 2.67 -0.02 -1.47
N PHE A 152 1.34 0.16 -1.52
CA PHE A 152 0.67 1.22 -0.78
C PHE A 152 0.73 0.98 0.74
N SER A 153 0.36 -0.21 1.21
CA SER A 153 0.41 -0.54 2.64
C SER A 153 1.84 -0.45 3.18
N LYS A 154 2.84 -0.87 2.40
CA LYS A 154 4.27 -0.69 2.75
C LYS A 154 4.61 0.79 2.93
N ALA A 155 4.18 1.65 2.03
CA ALA A 155 4.49 3.07 2.05
C ALA A 155 3.82 3.79 3.22
N GLN A 156 2.56 3.46 3.51
CA GLN A 156 1.85 3.94 4.68
C GLN A 156 2.58 3.56 5.96
N TYR A 157 2.95 2.28 6.10
CA TYR A 157 3.67 1.81 7.27
C TYR A 157 5.02 2.50 7.46
N VAL A 158 5.81 2.64 6.39
CA VAL A 158 7.08 3.39 6.42
C VAL A 158 6.84 4.83 6.86
N SER A 159 5.77 5.47 6.38
CA SER A 159 5.43 6.83 6.79
C SER A 159 4.95 6.93 8.24
N GLU A 160 4.19 5.96 8.74
CA GLU A 160 3.77 5.86 10.15
C GLU A 160 5.00 5.75 11.06
N VAL A 161 5.89 4.78 10.79
CA VAL A 161 7.11 4.57 11.58
C VAL A 161 8.00 5.80 11.59
N ASN A 162 8.12 6.51 10.46
CA ASN A 162 8.91 7.74 10.41
C ASN A 162 8.25 8.92 11.14
N LYS A 163 6.94 9.11 11.00
CA LYS A 163 6.22 10.26 11.59
C LYS A 163 5.94 10.07 13.08
N GLU A 164 5.44 8.90 13.47
CA GLU A 164 4.92 8.64 14.81
C GLU A 164 6.03 8.19 15.77
N TYR A 165 6.92 7.30 15.33
CA TYR A 165 8.02 6.77 16.15
C TYR A 165 9.33 7.56 15.96
N GLY A 166 9.37 8.53 15.04
CA GLY A 166 10.54 9.38 14.80
C GLY A 166 11.75 8.64 14.20
N ILE A 167 11.58 7.42 13.71
CA ILE A 167 12.67 6.59 13.17
C ILE A 167 13.10 7.12 11.80
N SER A 168 14.41 7.24 11.58
CA SER A 168 14.95 7.73 10.31
C SER A 168 14.68 6.75 9.16
N LEU A 169 14.52 7.26 7.93
CA LEU A 169 14.33 6.39 6.75
C LEU A 169 15.51 5.42 6.54
N ASP A 170 16.71 5.83 6.94
CA ASP A 170 17.90 4.99 6.84
C ASP A 170 17.89 3.85 7.87
N GLU A 171 17.46 4.09 9.11
CA GLU A 171 17.21 3.00 10.08
C GLU A 171 16.09 2.07 9.66
N ILE A 172 15.00 2.61 9.10
CA ILE A 172 13.90 1.79 8.58
C ILE A 172 14.42 0.86 7.49
N ALA A 173 15.15 1.41 6.50
CA ALA A 173 15.72 0.63 5.41
C ALA A 173 16.69 -0.45 5.90
N ASN A 174 17.58 -0.12 6.83
CA ASN A 174 18.52 -1.07 7.44
C ASN A 174 17.78 -2.20 8.18
N SER A 175 16.78 -1.86 8.99
CA SER A 175 16.04 -2.82 9.82
C SER A 175 15.23 -3.82 8.99
N ILE A 176 14.80 -3.42 7.80
CA ILE A 176 14.06 -4.29 6.88
C ILE A 176 14.94 -4.87 5.76
N GLY A 177 16.25 -4.66 5.78
CA GLY A 177 17.17 -5.19 4.76
C GLY A 177 16.94 -4.68 3.34
N ASP A 178 16.36 -3.48 3.19
CA ASP A 178 16.22 -2.81 1.89
C ASP A 178 17.47 -1.98 1.59
N ARG A 179 17.90 -1.93 0.33
CA ARG A 179 19.10 -1.20 -0.11
C ARG A 179 18.86 0.32 -0.20
N HIS A 180 18.20 0.91 0.80
CA HIS A 180 17.87 2.34 0.99
C HIS A 180 17.06 3.05 -0.11
N THR A 181 16.89 2.44 -1.28
CA THR A 181 16.23 3.07 -2.43
C THR A 181 14.72 2.84 -2.42
N THR A 182 14.23 1.67 -2.00
CA THR A 182 12.79 1.37 -2.04
C THR A 182 12.05 2.13 -0.94
N VAL A 183 12.57 2.17 0.29
CA VAL A 183 11.98 2.94 1.41
C VAL A 183 11.81 4.41 1.03
N LYS A 184 12.85 5.07 0.54
CA LYS A 184 12.78 6.49 0.15
C LYS A 184 11.77 6.73 -0.97
N ARG A 185 11.70 5.83 -1.96
CA ARG A 185 10.72 5.90 -3.05
C ARG A 185 9.28 5.76 -2.56
N LEU A 186 9.02 4.74 -1.74
CA LEU A 186 7.69 4.48 -1.16
C LEU A 186 7.25 5.68 -0.31
N PHE A 187 8.11 6.13 0.59
CA PHE A 187 7.85 7.27 1.46
C PHE A 187 7.56 8.55 0.66
N ARG A 188 8.38 8.86 -0.35
CA ARG A 188 8.17 9.98 -1.26
C ARG A 188 6.81 9.91 -1.96
N GLY A 189 6.48 8.75 -2.54
CA GLY A 189 5.20 8.53 -3.19
C GLY A 189 4.02 8.73 -2.23
N PHE A 190 4.17 8.31 -0.97
CA PHE A 190 3.14 8.47 0.05
C PHE A 190 2.92 9.93 0.45
N LYS A 191 3.98 10.70 0.69
CA LYS A 191 3.87 12.14 0.99
C LYS A 191 3.19 12.92 -0.14
N ILE A 192 3.53 12.59 -1.38
CA ILE A 192 2.92 13.23 -2.56
C ILE A 192 1.44 12.85 -2.67
N LEU A 193 1.08 11.60 -2.38
CA LEU A 193 -0.31 11.16 -2.35
C LEU A 193 -1.12 11.89 -1.25
N GLU A 194 -0.61 11.91 -0.01
CA GLU A 194 -1.25 12.61 1.10
C GLU A 194 -1.49 14.10 0.76
N GLN A 195 -0.50 14.75 0.15
CA GLN A 195 -0.63 16.14 -0.27
C GLN A 195 -1.62 16.30 -1.43
N ALA A 196 -1.66 15.37 -2.36
CA ALA A 196 -2.61 15.41 -3.46
C ALA A 196 -4.05 15.34 -2.95
N GLU A 197 -4.30 14.45 -1.98
CA GLU A 197 -5.62 14.25 -1.36
C GLU A 197 -6.03 15.42 -0.46
N SER A 198 -5.10 15.99 0.31
CA SER A 198 -5.39 17.07 1.26
C SER A 198 -5.40 18.47 0.64
N ALA A 199 -4.63 18.72 -0.42
CA ALA A 199 -4.38 20.08 -0.91
C ALA A 199 -4.52 20.26 -2.43
N ALA A 200 -4.32 19.22 -3.25
CA ALA A 200 -4.40 19.35 -4.71
C ALA A 200 -5.79 19.04 -5.29
N GLY A 201 -6.74 18.59 -4.46
CA GLY A 201 -8.09 18.24 -4.92
C GLY A 201 -8.13 16.94 -5.73
N PHE A 202 -7.23 16.01 -5.44
CA PHE A 202 -7.32 14.62 -5.90
C PHE A 202 -8.15 13.80 -4.91
N ASN A 203 -9.04 12.94 -5.40
CA ASN A 203 -9.75 11.97 -4.57
C ASN A 203 -9.48 10.58 -5.13
N ARG A 204 -8.83 9.71 -4.36
CA ARG A 204 -8.53 8.35 -4.79
C ARG A 204 -9.79 7.56 -5.14
N GLU A 205 -10.94 7.80 -4.53
CA GLU A 205 -12.19 7.10 -4.86
C GLU A 205 -12.83 7.55 -6.18
N ASP A 206 -12.45 8.73 -6.67
CA ASP A 206 -12.86 9.26 -7.98
C ASP A 206 -12.04 8.68 -9.15
N ARG A 207 -11.05 7.82 -8.88
CA ARG A 207 -10.24 7.17 -9.93
C ARG A 207 -11.12 6.30 -10.85
N VAL A 208 -10.74 6.20 -12.13
CA VAL A 208 -11.47 5.38 -13.12
C VAL A 208 -11.25 3.88 -12.88
N ARG A 209 -10.02 3.47 -12.53
CA ARG A 209 -9.68 2.04 -12.36
C ARG A 209 -9.98 1.53 -10.95
N ASN A 210 -10.55 0.34 -10.86
CA ASN A 210 -10.81 -0.32 -9.57
C ASN A 210 -9.51 -0.53 -8.77
N ARG A 211 -8.42 -0.96 -9.42
CA ARG A 211 -7.12 -1.18 -8.77
C ARG A 211 -6.28 0.09 -8.71
N PHE A 212 -5.82 0.44 -7.51
CA PHE A 212 -4.90 1.55 -7.27
C PHE A 212 -3.45 1.10 -7.48
N TYR A 213 -2.88 1.42 -8.64
CA TYR A 213 -1.47 1.12 -8.94
C TYR A 213 -0.55 2.19 -8.32
N PHE A 214 -0.32 2.11 -7.01
CA PHE A 214 0.58 3.01 -6.28
C PHE A 214 2.01 3.04 -6.88
N SER A 215 2.40 1.97 -7.57
CA SER A 215 3.67 1.88 -8.30
C SER A 215 3.85 2.86 -9.44
N HIS A 216 2.76 3.38 -10.03
CA HIS A 216 2.87 4.46 -10.99
C HIS A 216 3.36 5.75 -10.32
N LEU A 217 2.78 6.09 -9.16
CA LEU A 217 3.13 7.31 -8.43
C LEU A 217 4.53 7.28 -7.84
N TYR A 218 4.89 6.25 -7.06
CA TYR A 218 6.22 6.24 -6.43
C TYR A 218 7.35 6.10 -7.46
N THR A 219 7.05 5.54 -8.65
CA THR A 219 8.03 5.50 -9.75
C THR A 219 8.14 6.85 -10.43
N ALA A 220 7.03 7.53 -10.70
CA ALA A 220 7.04 8.89 -11.25
C ALA A 220 7.81 9.84 -10.31
N ALA A 221 7.46 9.84 -9.03
CA ALA A 221 8.05 10.71 -8.01
C ALA A 221 9.56 10.54 -7.83
N ASP A 222 10.12 9.38 -8.19
CA ASP A 222 11.55 9.12 -8.11
C ASP A 222 12.34 9.69 -9.30
N GLN A 223 11.68 9.94 -10.43
CA GLN A 223 12.34 10.37 -11.65
C GLN A 223 12.52 11.91 -11.68
N PRO A 224 13.71 12.42 -12.08
CA PRO A 224 14.02 13.86 -12.08
C PRO A 224 13.05 14.72 -12.91
N GLU A 225 12.52 14.21 -14.01
CA GLU A 225 11.62 14.95 -14.91
C GLU A 225 10.30 15.28 -14.23
N PHE A 226 9.73 14.32 -13.50
CA PHE A 226 8.51 14.53 -12.71
C PHE A 226 8.79 15.40 -11.49
N GLN A 227 9.94 15.23 -10.82
CA GLN A 227 10.33 16.11 -9.71
C GLN A 227 10.40 17.56 -10.17
N LYS A 228 11.04 17.82 -11.32
CA LYS A 228 11.09 19.15 -11.95
C LYS A 228 9.70 19.66 -12.32
N PHE A 229 8.82 18.82 -12.85
CA PHE A 229 7.44 19.18 -13.19
C PHE A 229 6.66 19.67 -11.95
N LEU A 230 6.78 18.93 -10.83
CA LEU A 230 6.18 19.25 -9.54
C LEU A 230 6.91 20.36 -8.76
N GLY A 231 8.10 20.79 -9.21
CA GLY A 231 8.92 21.78 -8.51
C GLY A 231 9.53 21.27 -7.21
N ILE A 232 9.81 19.98 -7.12
CA ILE A 232 10.45 19.31 -5.98
C ILE A 232 11.83 18.77 -6.36
N ASP A 233 12.61 18.33 -5.38
CA ASP A 233 13.91 17.69 -5.56
C ASP A 233 14.01 16.44 -4.65
N SER A 234 15.12 15.70 -4.75
CA SER A 234 15.31 14.44 -4.03
C SER A 234 15.18 14.55 -2.52
N GLU A 235 15.51 15.71 -1.95
CA GLU A 235 15.54 15.97 -0.51
C GLU A 235 14.22 16.57 -0.01
N LYS A 236 13.71 17.61 -0.67
CA LYS A 236 12.43 18.26 -0.32
C LYS A 236 11.26 17.30 -0.44
N SER A 237 11.34 16.37 -1.39
CA SER A 237 10.33 15.34 -1.60
C SER A 237 10.22 14.31 -0.46
N LEU A 238 11.17 14.31 0.48
CA LEU A 238 11.14 13.52 1.71
C LEU A 238 10.62 14.33 2.92
N LYS A 239 10.07 15.52 2.70
CA LYS A 239 9.41 16.33 3.75
C LYS A 239 7.90 16.32 3.56
N ASP A 240 7.17 16.73 4.60
CA ASP A 240 5.73 16.92 4.50
C ASP A 240 5.39 18.04 3.51
N ASN A 241 4.29 17.85 2.77
CA ASN A 241 3.79 18.78 1.78
C ASN A 241 4.89 19.26 0.79
N PRO A 242 5.58 18.33 0.10
CA PRO A 242 6.76 18.66 -0.67
C PRO A 242 6.50 19.59 -1.86
N VAL A 243 5.29 19.57 -2.43
CA VAL A 243 4.89 20.39 -3.57
C VAL A 243 4.44 21.78 -3.09
N THR A 244 5.01 22.84 -3.66
CA THR A 244 4.63 24.21 -3.29
C THR A 244 3.19 24.53 -3.73
N ARG A 245 2.53 25.50 -3.07
CA ARG A 245 1.14 25.88 -3.37
C ARG A 245 0.91 26.23 -4.84
N GLY A 246 1.87 26.89 -5.49
CA GLY A 246 1.81 27.24 -6.91
C GLY A 246 1.92 26.04 -7.87
N LYS A 247 2.32 24.87 -7.37
CA LYS A 247 2.50 23.61 -8.11
C LYS A 247 1.45 22.54 -7.81
N LEU A 248 0.48 22.85 -6.97
CA LEU A 248 -0.66 21.97 -6.70
C LEU A 248 -1.49 21.65 -7.97
N PRO A 249 -1.68 22.57 -8.93
CA PRO A 249 -2.33 22.23 -10.20
C PRO A 249 -1.60 21.13 -10.97
N GLU A 250 -0.27 21.22 -11.09
CA GLU A 250 0.55 20.18 -11.72
C GLU A 250 0.51 18.86 -10.95
N LEU A 251 0.45 18.90 -9.61
CA LEU A 251 0.24 17.69 -8.82
C LEU A 251 -1.11 17.04 -9.17
N LYS A 252 -2.20 17.82 -9.22
CA LYS A 252 -3.50 17.30 -9.62
C LYS A 252 -3.46 16.71 -11.04
N GLU A 253 -2.84 17.40 -12.01
CA GLU A 253 -2.66 16.91 -13.38
C GLU A 253 -1.96 15.56 -13.41
N LEU A 254 -0.84 15.42 -12.69
CA LEU A 254 -0.12 14.16 -12.60
C LEU A 254 -1.03 13.04 -12.07
N MET A 255 -1.75 13.29 -10.98
CA MET A 255 -2.63 12.27 -10.38
C MET A 255 -3.75 11.84 -11.34
N VAL A 256 -4.35 12.78 -12.07
CA VAL A 256 -5.36 12.49 -13.10
C VAL A 256 -4.76 11.73 -14.28
N TRP A 257 -3.54 12.06 -14.72
CA TRP A 257 -2.85 11.29 -15.76
C TRP A 257 -2.54 9.84 -15.33
N LEU A 258 -2.21 9.63 -14.06
CA LEU A 258 -1.92 8.30 -13.52
C LEU A 258 -3.17 7.45 -13.26
N TYR A 259 -4.27 8.05 -12.82
CA TYR A 259 -5.43 7.33 -12.25
C TYR A 259 -6.78 7.65 -12.89
N GLY A 260 -6.86 8.72 -13.67
CA GLY A 260 -8.10 9.25 -14.23
C GLY A 260 -8.98 9.93 -13.18
N SER A 261 -10.13 10.42 -13.64
CA SER A 261 -11.20 10.97 -12.80
C SER A 261 -12.54 10.62 -13.44
N LYS A 262 -13.42 9.96 -12.68
CA LYS A 262 -14.80 9.67 -13.09
C LYS A 262 -15.60 10.96 -13.21
N THR A 263 -15.47 11.84 -12.21
CA THR A 263 -16.17 13.13 -12.16
C THR A 263 -15.80 14.03 -13.34
N GLU A 264 -14.52 14.07 -13.72
CA GLU A 264 -14.05 14.85 -14.88
C GLU A 264 -14.18 14.09 -16.21
N SER A 265 -14.67 12.83 -16.21
CA SER A 265 -14.74 11.95 -17.39
C SER A 265 -13.39 11.83 -18.11
N ARG A 266 -12.30 11.69 -17.35
CA ARG A 266 -10.93 11.60 -17.86
C ARG A 266 -10.35 10.22 -17.59
N GLU A 267 -10.03 9.50 -18.64
CA GLU A 267 -9.27 8.25 -18.57
C GLU A 267 -7.81 8.51 -18.14
N PRO A 268 -7.18 7.61 -17.36
CA PRO A 268 -5.75 7.67 -17.13
C PRO A 268 -4.99 7.47 -18.44
N VAL A 269 -3.99 8.31 -18.67
CA VAL A 269 -3.08 8.15 -19.81
C VAL A 269 -2.01 7.11 -19.54
N VAL A 270 -1.74 6.80 -18.26
CA VAL A 270 -0.79 5.73 -17.86
C VAL A 270 -1.55 4.44 -17.59
N ARG A 271 -1.39 3.45 -18.48
CA ARG A 271 -1.96 2.11 -18.32
C ARG A 271 -0.95 1.13 -17.73
N SER A 272 0.33 1.29 -18.04
CA SER A 272 1.45 0.52 -17.50
C SER A 272 2.67 1.41 -17.22
N GLN A 273 3.62 0.92 -16.41
CA GLN A 273 4.90 1.61 -16.19
C GLN A 273 5.75 1.70 -17.46
N ASN A 274 5.64 0.71 -18.35
CA ASN A 274 6.30 0.70 -19.65
C ASN A 274 5.28 0.20 -20.70
N PRO A 275 4.96 0.99 -21.74
CA PRO A 275 5.63 2.24 -22.16
C PRO A 275 5.08 3.53 -21.53
N ASP A 276 3.87 3.51 -20.97
CA ASP A 276 3.12 4.77 -20.80
C ASP A 276 3.77 5.73 -19.78
N LEU A 277 4.21 5.26 -18.62
CA LEU A 277 4.85 6.14 -17.64
C LEU A 277 6.16 6.73 -18.20
N ASN A 278 6.89 5.97 -19.02
CA ASN A 278 8.09 6.46 -19.70
C ASN A 278 7.75 7.53 -20.75
N LEU A 279 6.69 7.33 -21.53
CA LEU A 279 6.19 8.36 -22.47
C LEU A 279 5.76 9.62 -21.73
N LEU A 280 5.04 9.48 -20.61
CA LEU A 280 4.61 10.61 -19.81
C LEU A 280 5.81 11.38 -19.25
N ARG A 281 6.85 10.69 -18.78
CA ARG A 281 8.12 11.30 -18.34
C ARG A 281 8.72 12.17 -19.44
N GLU A 282 8.77 11.66 -20.68
CA GLU A 282 9.28 12.43 -21.82
C GLU A 282 8.40 13.64 -22.14
N VAL A 283 7.08 13.48 -22.09
CA VAL A 283 6.11 14.53 -22.37
C VAL A 283 6.22 15.68 -21.37
N VAL A 284 6.22 15.40 -20.07
CA VAL A 284 6.31 16.45 -19.03
C VAL A 284 7.64 17.21 -19.07
N SER A 285 8.69 16.59 -19.60
CA SER A 285 10.02 17.19 -19.72
C SER A 285 10.12 18.25 -20.84
N LYS A 286 9.17 18.28 -21.79
CA LYS A 286 9.23 19.12 -23.00
C LYS A 286 8.01 20.02 -23.12
N LYS A 287 8.24 21.34 -23.22
CA LYS A 287 7.15 22.36 -23.24
C LYS A 287 6.08 22.08 -24.31
N ASN A 288 6.47 21.79 -25.54
CA ASN A 288 5.52 21.57 -26.64
C ASN A 288 4.73 20.26 -26.48
N ALA A 289 5.39 19.19 -25.99
CA ALA A 289 4.72 17.92 -25.72
C ALA A 289 3.70 18.07 -24.59
N LEU A 290 4.11 18.69 -23.48
CA LEU A 290 3.25 18.97 -22.33
C LEU A 290 2.06 19.84 -22.72
N ALA A 291 2.26 20.86 -23.56
CA ALA A 291 1.17 21.68 -24.08
C ALA A 291 0.17 20.85 -24.90
N GLY A 292 0.67 19.95 -25.76
CA GLY A 292 -0.16 19.03 -26.53
C GLY A 292 -0.98 18.06 -25.65
N LEU A 293 -0.37 17.51 -24.60
CA LEU A 293 -1.10 16.66 -23.64
C LEU A 293 -2.18 17.45 -22.90
N ARG A 294 -1.87 18.68 -22.44
CA ARG A 294 -2.83 19.57 -21.78
C ARG A 294 -3.97 20.02 -22.70
N SER A 295 -3.74 20.09 -24.00
CA SER A 295 -4.78 20.39 -25.00
C SER A 295 -5.67 19.18 -25.35
N GLY A 296 -5.45 18.02 -24.72
CA GLY A 296 -6.26 16.81 -24.90
C GLY A 296 -5.74 15.84 -25.98
N LEU A 297 -4.51 16.01 -26.48
CA LEU A 297 -3.92 15.00 -27.36
C LEU A 297 -3.62 13.70 -26.60
N SER A 298 -3.58 12.58 -27.31
CA SER A 298 -3.14 11.31 -26.73
C SER A 298 -1.69 11.41 -26.25
N LEU A 299 -1.32 10.54 -25.31
CA LEU A 299 0.02 10.50 -24.74
C LEU A 299 1.09 10.28 -25.81
N GLU A 300 0.82 9.37 -26.75
CA GLU A 300 1.69 9.05 -27.88
C GLU A 300 1.85 10.26 -28.80
N ARG A 301 0.73 10.93 -29.14
CA ARG A 301 0.77 12.09 -30.03
C ARG A 301 1.49 13.28 -29.39
N ALA A 302 1.29 13.49 -28.09
CA ALA A 302 2.02 14.49 -27.32
C ALA A 302 3.53 14.18 -27.29
N ALA A 303 3.90 12.91 -27.10
CA ALA A 303 5.30 12.47 -27.12
C ALA A 303 5.95 12.71 -28.48
N GLU A 304 5.26 12.38 -29.58
CA GLU A 304 5.72 12.65 -30.95
C GLU A 304 6.00 14.13 -31.18
N ILE A 305 5.13 15.04 -30.73
CA ILE A 305 5.33 16.49 -30.82
C ILE A 305 6.63 16.90 -30.11
N GLY A 306 6.94 16.26 -28.97
CA GLY A 306 8.16 16.50 -28.22
C GLY A 306 9.45 16.03 -28.90
N ILE A 307 9.42 15.12 -29.87
CA ILE A 307 10.63 14.70 -30.59
C ILE A 307 11.18 15.84 -31.45
N GLY A 308 10.31 16.75 -31.91
CA GLY A 308 10.65 17.86 -32.80
C GLY A 308 10.76 17.43 -34.26
N ASP A 309 10.43 18.33 -35.17
CA ASP A 309 10.24 17.99 -36.60
C ASP A 309 11.52 17.49 -37.27
N GLN A 310 12.68 18.06 -36.92
CA GLN A 310 13.97 17.63 -37.48
C GLN A 310 14.38 16.21 -37.07
N ARG A 311 14.14 15.82 -35.82
CA ARG A 311 14.50 14.47 -35.36
C ARG A 311 13.52 13.43 -35.89
N ARG A 312 12.22 13.76 -35.94
CA ARG A 312 11.20 12.92 -36.62
C ARG A 312 11.55 12.70 -38.08
N PHE A 313 11.94 13.77 -38.79
CA PHE A 313 12.38 13.67 -40.18
C PHE A 313 13.62 12.77 -40.34
N ARG A 314 14.63 12.92 -39.45
CA ARG A 314 15.83 12.05 -39.48
C ARG A 314 15.51 10.59 -39.19
N GLU A 315 14.69 10.29 -38.18
CA GLU A 315 14.31 8.91 -37.85
C GLU A 315 13.49 8.26 -38.97
N ALA A 316 12.59 9.01 -39.62
CA ALA A 316 11.87 8.55 -40.80
C ALA A 316 12.82 8.27 -41.98
N LEU A 317 13.79 9.15 -42.26
CA LEU A 317 14.81 8.91 -43.28
C LEU A 317 15.66 7.66 -42.99
N THR A 318 16.02 7.43 -41.73
CA THR A 318 16.78 6.23 -41.33
C THR A 318 15.96 4.96 -41.54
N ARG A 319 14.71 4.91 -41.07
CA ARG A 319 13.82 3.76 -41.32
C ARG A 319 13.62 3.50 -42.81
N SER A 320 13.31 4.54 -43.60
CA SER A 320 13.16 4.38 -45.04
C SER A 320 14.43 3.85 -45.70
N LYS A 321 15.62 4.26 -45.23
CA LYS A 321 16.89 3.72 -45.73
C LYS A 321 17.06 2.24 -45.37
N GLU A 322 16.74 1.84 -44.15
CA GLU A 322 16.81 0.45 -43.69
C GLU A 322 15.87 -0.44 -44.52
N ASP A 323 14.62 -0.02 -44.72
CA ASP A 323 13.63 -0.74 -45.54
C ASP A 323 14.10 -0.88 -47.00
N LEU A 324 14.67 0.17 -47.59
CA LEU A 324 15.24 0.14 -48.94
C LEU A 324 16.44 -0.80 -49.04
N GLN A 325 17.31 -0.83 -48.03
CA GLN A 325 18.45 -1.74 -47.98
C GLN A 325 17.99 -3.19 -47.86
N GLN A 326 16.98 -3.46 -47.03
CA GLN A 326 16.39 -4.78 -46.87
C GLN A 326 15.74 -5.24 -48.18
N ALA A 327 14.93 -4.39 -48.83
CA ALA A 327 14.32 -4.68 -50.12
C ALA A 327 15.37 -5.01 -51.19
N LYS A 328 16.44 -4.22 -51.30
CA LYS A 328 17.57 -4.48 -52.21
C LYS A 328 18.25 -5.82 -51.93
N GLY A 329 18.40 -6.20 -50.65
CA GLY A 329 18.99 -7.48 -50.26
C GLY A 329 18.10 -8.70 -50.57
N THR A 330 16.79 -8.51 -50.74
CA THR A 330 15.82 -9.58 -50.99
C THR A 330 15.46 -9.79 -52.46
N VAL A 331 15.91 -8.92 -53.37
CA VAL A 331 15.68 -9.06 -54.82
C VAL A 331 16.97 -9.59 -55.46
N THR A 332 16.92 -10.84 -55.95
CA THR A 332 17.98 -11.49 -56.76
C THR A 332 18.00 -11.02 -58.19
#